data_AF-A0A5C6X9W6-F1
#
_entry.id   AF-A0A5C6X9W6-F1
#
_cell.length_a   1.000
_cell.length_b   1.000
_cell.length_c   1.000
_cell.angle_alpha   90.00
_cell.angle_beta   90.00
_cell.angle_gamma   90.00
#
_symmetry.space_group_name_H-M   'P 1'
#
loop_
_entity.id
_entity.type
_entity.pdbx_description
1 polymer ?
#
loop_
_entity_poly.entity_id
_entity_poly.type
_entity_poly.pdbx_seq_one_letter_code
_entity_poly.pdbx_strand_id
1 'polypeptide(L)'
;MTETGATSLTLDAQLERDEVYVPRSRTFWRALDYLWGYIPSYRDSRAGRQRARQVKVGLAVLGVLAMIFGGSAGPIILGALAAALAIVAPVRELKKRSVHNRLRARAADRKRPVSRPGKVVFDGRRVELHDESAMLRRVLVDRPGRELVFRVHGEKICAGMRPRSGKKRDAIWVCASGLRAEDVPVAYAGGLADLSEQEVDVPANVSAGDWRRLIETLGEVIQ
;
A
#
# COMPACT_ATOMS: atom_id res chain seq x y z
N MET A 1 -0.17 -22.27 50.30
CA MET A 1 0.67 -21.29 49.60
C MET A 1 0.74 -21.76 48.16
N THR A 2 -0.07 -21.20 47.27
CA THR A 2 -0.14 -21.59 45.86
C THR A 2 0.79 -20.68 45.07
N GLU A 3 1.92 -21.23 44.62
CA GLU A 3 2.72 -20.64 43.56
C GLU A 3 1.91 -20.65 42.26
N THR A 4 1.20 -19.57 41.97
CA THR A 4 0.75 -19.28 40.61
C THR A 4 1.98 -18.92 39.79
N GLY A 5 2.66 -19.94 39.26
CA GLY A 5 3.65 -19.76 38.20
C GLY A 5 2.97 -18.96 37.09
N ALA A 6 3.44 -17.74 36.85
CA ALA A 6 2.93 -16.92 35.76
C ALA A 6 3.23 -17.66 34.45
N THR A 7 2.19 -18.21 33.81
CA THR A 7 2.30 -18.90 32.52
C THR A 7 2.63 -17.87 31.45
N SER A 8 3.89 -17.50 31.33
CA SER A 8 4.37 -16.65 30.26
C SER A 8 4.53 -17.48 28.99
N LEU A 9 3.87 -17.08 27.91
CA LEU A 9 3.99 -17.71 26.60
C LEU A 9 4.66 -16.74 25.63
N THR A 10 5.72 -17.17 24.97
CA THR A 10 6.38 -16.41 23.90
C THR A 10 6.33 -17.21 22.62
N LEU A 11 5.79 -16.60 21.56
CA LEU A 11 5.61 -17.22 20.25
C LEU A 11 6.40 -16.43 19.22
N ASP A 12 7.16 -17.14 18.38
CA ASP A 12 7.79 -16.53 17.22
C ASP A 12 6.73 -16.24 16.16
N ALA A 13 6.78 -15.04 15.59
CA ALA A 13 5.79 -14.56 14.63
C ALA A 13 6.46 -13.92 13.41
N GLN A 14 5.73 -13.93 12.30
CA GLN A 14 6.07 -13.20 11.09
C GLN A 14 5.11 -12.02 10.91
N LEU A 15 5.61 -10.81 11.10
CA LEU A 15 4.86 -9.58 10.95
C LEU A 15 4.80 -9.21 9.46
N GLU A 16 3.61 -9.19 8.88
CA GLU A 16 3.43 -8.67 7.51
C GLU A 16 3.21 -7.16 7.58
N ARG A 17 4.17 -6.38 7.08
CA ARG A 17 4.05 -4.93 6.96
C ARG A 17 4.12 -4.49 5.51
N ASP A 18 3.31 -3.50 5.18
CA ASP A 18 3.46 -2.78 3.93
C ASP A 18 4.69 -1.87 4.01
N GLU A 19 5.76 -2.27 3.34
CA GLU A 19 6.88 -1.38 3.11
C GLU A 19 6.61 -0.51 1.91
N VAL A 20 6.68 0.81 2.13
CA VAL A 20 6.63 1.81 1.07
C VAL A 20 8.00 1.84 0.42
N TYR A 21 8.07 1.40 -0.83
CA TYR A 21 9.28 1.48 -1.63
C TYR A 21 9.12 2.50 -2.75
N VAL A 22 10.25 3.12 -3.08
CA VAL A 22 10.37 4.03 -4.20
C VAL A 22 10.77 3.22 -5.44
N PRO A 23 9.97 3.21 -6.52
CA PRO A 23 10.35 2.47 -7.71
C PRO A 23 11.63 3.07 -8.31
N ARG A 24 12.59 2.23 -8.73
CA ARG A 24 13.85 2.66 -9.36
C ARG A 24 13.64 3.59 -10.56
N SER A 25 12.51 3.43 -11.27
CA SER A 25 12.12 4.24 -12.42
C SER A 25 11.43 5.56 -12.06
N ARG A 26 11.26 5.91 -10.77
CA ARG A 26 10.60 7.16 -10.34
C ARG A 26 11.23 8.40 -10.97
N THR A 27 12.56 8.50 -10.96
CA THR A 27 13.27 9.65 -11.51
C THR A 27 13.00 9.81 -13.00
N PHE A 28 13.01 8.71 -13.75
CA PHE A 28 12.69 8.69 -15.17
C PHE A 28 11.25 9.15 -15.45
N TRP A 29 10.26 8.60 -14.74
CA TRP A 29 8.86 8.99 -14.92
C TRP A 29 8.58 10.43 -14.50
N ARG A 30 9.25 10.94 -13.46
CA ARG A 30 9.18 12.36 -13.06
C ARG A 30 9.80 13.29 -14.10
N ALA A 31 10.94 12.91 -14.69
CA ALA A 31 11.56 13.69 -15.75
C ALA A 31 10.64 13.76 -16.98
N LEU A 32 10.00 12.66 -17.35
CA LEU A 32 9.00 12.65 -18.42
C LEU A 32 7.76 13.50 -18.08
N ASP A 33 7.27 13.46 -16.83
CA ASP A 33 6.15 14.31 -16.37
C ASP A 33 6.49 15.81 -16.51
N TYR A 34 7.72 16.16 -16.13
CA TYR A 34 8.24 17.52 -16.23
C TYR A 34 8.32 17.99 -17.69
N LEU A 35 8.92 17.19 -18.58
CA LEU A 35 9.01 17.49 -20.01
C LEU A 35 7.62 17.62 -20.66
N TRP A 36 6.69 16.73 -20.30
CA TRP A 36 5.31 16.77 -20.79
C TRP A 36 4.57 18.03 -20.33
N GLY A 37 4.94 18.58 -19.16
CA GLY A 37 4.44 19.85 -18.64
C GLY A 37 4.68 21.04 -19.58
N TYR A 38 5.80 21.07 -20.31
CA TYR A 38 6.15 22.15 -21.23
C TYR A 38 5.41 22.12 -22.57
N ILE A 39 4.76 20.99 -22.91
CA ILE A 39 4.04 20.88 -24.18
C ILE A 39 2.81 21.79 -24.15
N PRO A 40 2.65 22.72 -25.12
CA PRO A 40 1.50 23.61 -25.14
C PRO A 40 0.21 22.81 -25.31
N SER A 41 -0.85 23.22 -24.62
CA SER A 41 -2.16 22.57 -24.68
C SER A 41 -3.27 23.50 -25.10
N TYR A 42 -4.31 22.93 -25.72
CA TYR A 42 -5.51 23.68 -26.12
C TYR A 42 -6.78 23.06 -25.54
N ARG A 43 -7.76 23.92 -25.24
CA ARG A 43 -9.13 23.51 -24.88
C ARG A 43 -9.90 23.07 -26.12
N ASP A 44 -10.71 22.00 -26.02
CA ASP A 44 -11.48 21.47 -27.16
C ASP A 44 -12.73 22.32 -27.47
N SER A 45 -12.53 23.62 -27.68
CA SER A 45 -13.53 24.57 -28.16
C SER A 45 -13.25 24.95 -29.62
N ARG A 46 -14.23 25.53 -30.34
CA ARG A 46 -14.05 25.98 -31.73
C ARG A 46 -12.86 26.95 -31.85
N ALA A 47 -12.79 27.97 -31.00
CA ALA A 47 -11.68 28.93 -30.94
C ALA A 47 -10.35 28.27 -30.53
N GLY A 48 -10.38 27.33 -29.58
CA GLY A 48 -9.19 26.59 -29.14
C GLY A 48 -8.58 25.73 -30.25
N ARG A 49 -9.41 25.06 -31.05
CA ARG A 49 -8.96 24.29 -32.22
C ARG A 49 -8.36 25.16 -33.32
N GLN A 50 -8.91 26.35 -33.55
CA GLN A 50 -8.37 27.27 -34.55
C GLN A 50 -7.00 27.83 -34.14
N ARG A 51 -6.85 28.27 -32.89
CA ARG A 51 -5.55 28.68 -32.34
C ARG A 51 -4.54 27.54 -32.37
N ALA A 52 -4.96 26.32 -32.05
CA ALA A 52 -4.09 25.15 -32.14
C ALA A 52 -3.56 24.92 -33.56
N ARG A 53 -4.41 25.04 -34.58
CA ARG A 53 -3.98 24.95 -35.99
C ARG A 53 -3.02 26.07 -36.36
N GLN A 54 -3.29 27.31 -35.96
CA GLN A 54 -2.38 28.43 -36.20
C GLN A 54 -1.00 28.21 -35.58
N VAL A 55 -0.94 27.72 -34.34
CA VAL A 55 0.33 27.39 -33.66
C VAL A 55 1.07 26.27 -34.39
N LYS A 56 0.37 25.23 -34.87
CA LYS A 56 0.99 24.16 -35.68
C LYS A 56 1.58 24.69 -36.97
N VAL A 57 0.82 25.49 -37.71
CA VAL A 57 1.27 26.08 -38.97
C VAL A 57 2.45 27.01 -38.70
N GLY A 58 2.39 27.85 -37.67
CA GLY A 58 3.49 28.73 -37.28
C GLY A 58 4.77 27.98 -36.93
N LEU A 59 4.69 26.92 -36.13
CA LEU A 59 5.83 26.06 -35.80
C LEU A 59 6.41 25.37 -37.04
N ALA A 60 5.55 24.87 -37.94
CA ALA A 60 6.00 24.23 -39.17
C ALA A 60 6.71 25.23 -40.10
N VAL A 61 6.13 26.41 -40.30
CA VAL A 61 6.71 27.47 -41.14
C VAL A 61 8.04 27.95 -40.55
N LEU A 62 8.11 28.23 -39.25
CA LEU A 62 9.36 28.60 -38.58
C LEU A 62 10.42 27.50 -38.70
N GLY A 63 10.02 26.24 -38.54
CA GLY A 63 10.90 25.09 -38.69
C GLY A 63 11.47 24.98 -40.10
N VAL A 64 10.62 25.11 -41.12
CA VAL A 64 11.02 25.08 -42.54
C VAL A 64 11.92 26.26 -42.89
N LEU A 65 11.59 27.48 -42.43
CA LEU A 65 12.44 28.65 -42.66
C LEU A 65 13.81 28.50 -42.00
N ALA A 66 13.88 27.99 -40.77
CA ALA A 66 15.15 27.71 -40.10
C ALA A 66 15.98 26.65 -40.82
N MET A 67 15.34 25.66 -41.46
CA MET A 67 16.03 24.66 -42.28
C MET A 67 16.57 25.24 -43.60
N ILE A 68 15.79 26.10 -44.28
CA ILE A 68 16.17 26.69 -45.57
C ILE A 68 17.24 27.78 -45.41
N PHE A 69 17.06 28.68 -44.44
CA PHE A 69 17.89 29.87 -44.26
C PHE A 69 18.96 29.73 -43.16
N GLY A 70 19.01 28.58 -42.49
CA GLY A 70 19.86 28.36 -41.31
C GLY A 70 21.37 28.34 -41.57
N GLY A 71 21.80 28.13 -42.81
CA GLY A 71 23.20 28.22 -43.27
C GLY A 71 24.21 27.29 -42.58
N SER A 72 23.79 26.52 -41.58
CA SER A 72 24.62 25.67 -40.74
C SER A 72 23.79 24.54 -40.12
N ALA A 73 24.45 23.46 -39.68
CA ALA A 73 23.77 22.26 -39.19
C ALA A 73 22.89 22.49 -37.95
N GLY A 74 23.28 23.41 -37.05
CA GLY A 74 22.54 23.69 -35.80
C GLY A 74 21.12 24.19 -36.03
N PRO A 75 20.92 25.30 -36.77
CA PRO A 75 19.60 25.80 -37.15
C PRO A 75 18.75 24.80 -37.95
N ILE A 76 19.37 23.98 -38.80
CA ILE A 76 18.66 22.92 -39.55
C ILE A 76 18.08 21.89 -38.57
N ILE A 77 18.86 21.41 -37.60
CA ILE A 77 18.41 20.46 -36.58
C ILE A 77 17.30 21.07 -35.71
N LEU A 78 17.46 22.32 -35.28
CA LEU A 78 16.43 23.04 -34.51
C LEU A 78 15.14 23.22 -35.32
N GLY A 79 15.27 23.54 -36.61
CA GLY A 79 14.13 23.67 -37.52
C GLY A 79 13.39 22.35 -37.71
N ALA A 80 14.12 21.24 -37.88
CA ALA A 80 13.55 19.90 -37.96
C ALA A 80 12.82 19.51 -36.67
N LEU A 81 13.39 19.82 -35.50
CA LEU A 81 12.76 19.59 -34.20
C LEU A 81 11.49 20.42 -34.02
N ALA A 82 11.49 21.70 -34.40
CA ALA A 82 10.31 22.57 -34.35
C ALA A 82 9.18 22.07 -35.26
N ALA A 83 9.53 21.64 -36.48
CA ALA A 83 8.58 21.05 -37.42
C ALA A 83 8.02 19.71 -36.90
N ALA A 84 8.86 18.86 -36.32
CA ALA A 84 8.42 17.61 -35.68
C ALA A 84 7.49 17.86 -34.49
N LEU A 85 7.78 18.90 -33.67
CA LEU A 85 6.92 19.31 -32.57
C LEU A 85 5.53 19.79 -33.05
N ALA A 86 5.42 20.40 -34.22
CA ALA A 86 4.13 20.81 -34.80
C ALA A 86 3.17 19.62 -35.08
N ILE A 87 3.71 18.42 -35.29
CA ILE A 87 2.90 17.21 -35.49
C ILE A 87 2.16 16.88 -34.20
N VAL A 88 2.88 16.93 -33.07
CA VAL A 88 2.41 16.45 -31.77
C VAL A 88 1.75 17.55 -30.94
N ALA A 89 2.24 18.79 -31.02
CA ALA A 89 1.81 19.93 -30.21
C ALA A 89 1.08 21.00 -31.05
N PRO A 90 0.12 21.75 -30.49
CA PRO A 90 -0.38 21.66 -29.12
C PRO A 90 -1.34 20.47 -28.93
N VAL A 91 -1.31 19.89 -27.73
CA VAL A 91 -2.08 18.69 -27.37
C VAL A 91 -3.42 19.08 -26.73
N ARG A 92 -4.46 18.25 -26.85
CA ARG A 92 -5.72 18.47 -26.10
C ARG A 92 -5.45 18.50 -24.60
N GLU A 93 -6.04 19.46 -23.90
CA GLU A 93 -5.89 19.61 -22.45
C GLU A 93 -6.26 18.33 -21.68
N LEU A 94 -7.36 17.67 -22.06
CA LEU A 94 -7.78 16.39 -21.47
C LEU A 94 -6.72 15.30 -21.63
N LYS A 95 -6.11 15.19 -22.82
CA LYS A 95 -5.04 14.22 -23.07
C LYS A 95 -3.78 14.59 -22.29
N LYS A 96 -3.44 15.89 -22.20
CA LYS A 96 -2.30 16.36 -21.40
C LYS A 96 -2.48 15.96 -19.93
N ARG A 97 -3.63 16.27 -19.33
CA ARG A 97 -3.97 15.89 -17.94
C ARG A 97 -3.95 14.38 -17.72
N SER A 98 -4.51 13.61 -18.65
CA SER A 98 -4.53 12.14 -18.56
C SER A 98 -3.12 11.55 -18.53
N VAL A 99 -2.23 12.02 -19.42
CA VAL A 99 -0.84 11.56 -19.46
C VAL A 99 -0.09 11.98 -18.19
N HIS A 100 -0.29 13.21 -17.72
CA HIS A 100 0.26 13.71 -16.45
C HIS A 100 -0.09 12.78 -15.28
N ASN A 101 -1.37 12.42 -15.17
CA ASN A 101 -1.85 11.53 -14.12
C ASN A 101 -1.24 10.12 -14.24
N ARG A 102 -1.09 9.59 -15.47
CA ARG A 102 -0.46 8.29 -15.70
C ARG A 102 1.03 8.30 -15.34
N LEU A 103 1.76 9.35 -15.70
CA LEU A 103 3.19 9.49 -15.38
C LEU A 103 3.39 9.63 -13.87
N ARG A 104 2.58 10.44 -13.20
CA ARG A 104 2.56 10.55 -11.74
C ARG A 104 2.23 9.23 -11.05
N ALA A 105 1.23 8.50 -11.53
CA ALA A 105 0.88 7.18 -10.98
C ALA A 105 2.03 6.17 -11.14
N ARG A 106 2.77 6.21 -12.25
CA ARG A 106 3.95 5.36 -12.45
C ARG A 106 5.13 5.76 -11.56
N ALA A 107 5.24 7.04 -11.23
CA ALA A 107 6.24 7.59 -10.33
C ALA A 107 5.86 7.51 -8.84
N ALA A 108 4.62 7.09 -8.53
CA ALA A 108 4.11 7.02 -7.17
C ALA A 108 4.81 5.93 -6.36
N ASP A 109 4.85 6.14 -5.05
CA ASP A 109 5.38 5.15 -4.12
C ASP A 109 4.47 3.93 -4.12
N ARG A 110 5.10 2.76 -4.00
CA ARG A 110 4.41 1.47 -4.06
C ARG A 110 4.54 0.79 -2.72
N LYS A 111 3.50 0.06 -2.33
CA LYS A 111 3.51 -0.78 -1.15
C LYS A 111 3.80 -2.21 -1.57
N ARG A 112 4.63 -2.90 -0.80
CA ARG A 112 4.83 -4.35 -0.91
C ARG A 112 4.72 -4.95 0.48
N PRO A 113 3.99 -6.06 0.65
CA PRO A 113 4.02 -6.80 1.90
C PRO A 113 5.41 -7.40 2.08
N VAL A 114 6.06 -7.09 3.19
CA VAL A 114 7.34 -7.65 3.62
C VAL A 114 7.10 -8.36 4.95
N SER A 115 7.52 -9.61 5.00
CA SER A 115 7.51 -10.40 6.23
C SER A 115 8.77 -10.10 7.04
N ARG A 116 8.58 -9.67 8.29
CA ARG A 116 9.66 -9.41 9.24
C ARG A 116 9.54 -10.31 10.47
N PRO A 117 10.65 -10.74 11.08
CA PRO A 117 10.61 -11.52 12.31
C PRO A 117 10.05 -10.65 13.46
N GLY A 118 9.12 -11.20 14.22
CA GLY A 118 8.55 -10.57 15.40
C GLY A 118 8.18 -11.62 16.45
N LYS A 119 7.60 -11.16 17.56
CA LYS A 119 7.19 -12.02 18.66
C LYS A 119 5.84 -11.61 19.22
N VAL A 120 5.06 -12.60 19.62
CA VAL A 120 3.85 -12.41 20.43
C VAL A 120 4.15 -12.93 21.83
N VAL A 121 4.02 -12.07 22.83
CA VAL A 121 4.32 -12.39 24.23
C VAL A 121 3.05 -12.25 25.04
N PHE A 122 2.70 -13.29 25.78
CA PHE A 122 1.65 -13.27 26.79
C PHE A 122 2.28 -13.46 28.16
N ASP A 123 1.96 -12.59 29.12
CA ASP A 123 2.56 -12.61 30.47
C ASP A 123 1.55 -12.98 31.58
N GLY A 124 0.41 -13.56 31.20
CA GLY A 124 -0.69 -13.85 32.11
C GLY A 124 -1.72 -12.72 32.21
N ARG A 125 -1.36 -11.48 31.85
CA ARG A 125 -2.27 -10.32 31.96
C ARG A 125 -2.51 -9.59 30.64
N ARG A 126 -1.49 -9.55 29.78
CA ARG A 126 -1.50 -8.81 28.52
C ARG A 126 -0.87 -9.64 27.43
N VAL A 127 -1.29 -9.33 26.21
CA VAL A 127 -0.61 -9.76 24.99
C VAL A 127 0.14 -8.56 24.42
N GLU A 128 1.40 -8.78 24.14
CA GLU A 128 2.32 -7.81 23.55
C GLU A 128 2.78 -8.29 22.18
N LEU A 129 2.86 -7.36 21.24
CA LEU A 129 3.40 -7.58 19.91
C LEU A 129 4.74 -6.86 19.80
N HIS A 130 5.80 -7.60 19.51
CA HIS A 130 7.17 -7.09 19.41
C HIS A 130 7.71 -7.26 17.99
N ASP A 131 8.44 -6.25 17.51
CA ASP A 131 9.21 -6.24 16.27
C ASP A 131 10.69 -6.22 16.65
N GLU A 132 11.36 -7.36 16.47
CA GLU A 132 12.70 -7.63 16.99
C GLU A 132 12.84 -7.33 18.49
N SER A 133 13.24 -6.11 18.85
CA SER A 133 13.47 -5.64 20.23
C SER A 133 12.48 -4.55 20.68
N ALA A 134 11.63 -4.07 19.79
CA ALA A 134 10.71 -2.95 20.03
C ALA A 134 9.28 -3.45 20.24
N MET A 135 8.68 -3.10 21.37
CA MET A 135 7.26 -3.33 21.61
C MET A 135 6.42 -2.40 20.72
N LEU A 136 5.63 -2.99 19.83
CA LEU A 136 4.72 -2.26 18.95
C LEU A 136 3.39 -1.96 19.63
N ARG A 137 2.81 -2.99 20.27
CA ARG A 137 1.44 -2.96 20.80
C ARG A 137 1.32 -3.78 22.05
N ARG A 138 0.33 -3.42 22.86
CA ARG A 138 -0.03 -4.11 24.10
C ARG A 138 -1.53 -4.04 24.32
N VAL A 139 -2.14 -5.21 24.50
CA VAL A 139 -3.57 -5.35 24.82
C VAL A 139 -3.70 -6.08 26.16
N LEU A 140 -4.42 -5.47 27.10
CA LEU A 140 -4.77 -6.12 28.37
C LEU A 140 -5.88 -7.14 28.11
N VAL A 141 -5.66 -8.38 28.51
CA VAL A 141 -6.59 -9.51 28.29
C VAL A 141 -7.10 -10.14 29.60
N ASP A 142 -6.65 -9.63 30.75
CA ASP A 142 -7.07 -10.02 32.11
C ASP A 142 -8.29 -9.26 32.64
N ARG A 143 -8.76 -8.21 31.94
CA ARG A 143 -9.86 -7.37 32.42
C ARG A 143 -11.19 -7.73 31.77
N PRO A 144 -12.32 -7.62 32.51
CA PRO A 144 -13.65 -7.73 31.92
C PRO A 144 -13.86 -6.64 30.86
N GLY A 145 -14.39 -7.05 29.70
CA GLY A 145 -14.51 -6.19 28.50
C GLY A 145 -13.41 -6.39 27.45
N ARG A 146 -12.61 -7.45 27.55
CA ARG A 146 -11.78 -7.95 26.43
C ARG A 146 -12.71 -8.39 25.30
N GLU A 147 -12.40 -7.98 24.08
CA GLU A 147 -13.11 -8.47 22.90
C GLU A 147 -12.12 -9.35 22.12
N LEU A 148 -12.34 -10.66 22.20
CA LEU A 148 -11.66 -11.65 21.39
C LEU A 148 -12.55 -11.94 20.18
N VAL A 149 -12.03 -11.70 18.99
CA VAL A 149 -12.80 -11.84 17.75
C VAL A 149 -12.05 -12.78 16.83
N PHE A 150 -12.77 -13.69 16.19
CA PHE A 150 -12.19 -14.59 15.19
C PHE A 150 -12.65 -14.18 13.79
N ARG A 151 -11.70 -14.15 12.85
CA ARG A 151 -11.91 -13.73 11.45
C ARG A 151 -11.08 -14.59 10.50
N VAL A 152 -11.47 -14.61 9.23
CA VAL A 152 -10.71 -15.27 8.14
C VAL A 152 -9.97 -14.21 7.33
N HIS A 153 -8.69 -14.43 7.05
CA HIS A 153 -7.87 -13.56 6.21
C HIS A 153 -7.22 -14.40 5.10
N GLY A 154 -7.86 -14.45 3.93
CA GLY A 154 -7.49 -15.40 2.88
C GLY A 154 -7.64 -16.84 3.36
N GLU A 155 -6.56 -17.62 3.35
CA GLU A 155 -6.54 -19.01 3.83
C GLU A 155 -6.15 -19.14 5.32
N LYS A 156 -6.01 -18.02 6.03
CA LYS A 156 -5.59 -17.98 7.43
C LYS A 156 -6.77 -17.70 8.35
N ILE A 157 -6.79 -18.33 9.52
CA ILE A 157 -7.70 -17.96 10.61
C ILE A 157 -6.94 -17.04 11.56
N CYS A 158 -7.58 -15.94 11.94
CA CYS A 158 -7.00 -14.89 12.76
C CYS A 158 -7.81 -14.68 14.05
N ALA A 159 -7.09 -14.59 15.17
CA ALA A 159 -7.62 -14.16 16.46
C ALA A 159 -7.24 -12.69 16.69
N GLY A 160 -8.24 -11.83 16.80
CA GLY A 160 -8.13 -10.42 17.09
C GLY A 160 -8.35 -10.14 18.56
N MET A 161 -7.32 -9.64 19.23
CA MET A 161 -7.40 -9.11 20.59
C MET A 161 -7.59 -7.59 20.49
N ARG A 162 -8.81 -7.13 20.72
CA ARG A 162 -9.15 -5.71 20.62
C ARG A 162 -9.15 -5.05 22.00
N PRO A 163 -8.49 -3.88 22.15
CA PRO A 163 -8.63 -3.08 23.35
C PRO A 163 -10.00 -2.41 23.39
N ARG A 164 -10.45 -2.06 24.60
CA ARG A 164 -11.72 -1.34 24.83
C ARG A 164 -11.83 0.00 24.06
N SER A 165 -10.71 0.58 23.64
CA SER A 165 -10.68 1.80 22.82
C SER A 165 -11.25 1.59 21.41
N GLY A 166 -11.36 0.33 20.94
CA GLY A 166 -11.82 -0.03 19.60
C GLY A 166 -10.89 0.39 18.46
N LYS A 167 -9.76 1.05 18.75
CA LYS A 167 -8.84 1.61 17.76
C LYS A 167 -8.07 0.50 17.04
N LYS A 168 -8.18 0.48 15.71
CA LYS A 168 -7.45 -0.42 14.80
C LYS A 168 -5.97 -0.58 15.14
N ARG A 169 -5.27 0.56 15.33
CA ARG A 169 -3.82 0.61 15.57
C ARG A 169 -3.38 -0.04 16.89
N ASP A 170 -4.31 -0.24 17.83
CA ASP A 170 -4.02 -0.79 19.15
C ASP A 170 -4.39 -2.29 19.22
N ALA A 171 -5.14 -2.82 18.25
CA ALA A 171 -5.52 -4.23 18.20
C ALA A 171 -4.34 -5.12 17.77
N ILE A 172 -4.29 -6.34 18.31
CA ILE A 172 -3.31 -7.36 17.92
C ILE A 172 -4.06 -8.48 17.21
N TRP A 173 -3.68 -8.78 15.97
CA TRP A 173 -4.24 -9.88 15.18
C TRP A 173 -3.19 -10.97 15.02
N VAL A 174 -3.49 -12.17 15.48
CA VAL A 174 -2.61 -13.34 15.36
C VAL A 174 -3.26 -14.34 14.41
N CYS A 175 -2.61 -14.58 13.28
CA CYS A 175 -3.10 -15.40 12.19
C CYS A 175 -2.28 -16.67 12.03
N ALA A 176 -2.91 -17.78 11.65
CA ALA A 176 -2.21 -18.98 11.25
C ALA A 176 -2.90 -19.65 10.06
N SER A 177 -2.08 -20.23 9.18
CA SER A 177 -2.54 -21.08 8.07
C SER A 177 -2.75 -22.52 8.53
N GLY A 178 -3.62 -23.27 7.85
CA GLY A 178 -3.86 -24.69 8.15
C GLY A 178 -4.72 -24.93 9.39
N LEU A 179 -5.38 -23.88 9.90
CA LEU A 179 -6.44 -23.99 10.90
C LEU A 179 -7.78 -24.25 10.21
N ARG A 180 -8.66 -24.97 10.90
CA ARG A 180 -10.04 -25.28 10.49
C ARG A 180 -11.03 -24.56 11.40
N ALA A 181 -12.30 -24.54 11.00
CA ALA A 181 -13.36 -23.96 11.82
C ALA A 181 -13.48 -24.65 13.20
N GLU A 182 -13.11 -25.93 13.29
CA GLU A 182 -13.05 -26.72 14.54
C GLU A 182 -12.00 -26.18 15.53
N ASP A 183 -10.94 -25.55 15.03
CA ASP A 183 -9.89 -24.95 15.87
C ASP A 183 -10.36 -23.65 16.54
N VAL A 184 -11.51 -23.10 16.16
CA VAL A 184 -12.06 -21.88 16.73
C VAL A 184 -12.92 -22.22 17.95
N PRO A 185 -12.83 -21.47 19.06
CA PRO A 185 -13.62 -21.77 20.24
C PRO A 185 -15.12 -21.78 19.94
N VAL A 186 -15.84 -22.73 20.56
CA VAL A 186 -17.25 -23.06 20.28
C VAL A 186 -18.18 -21.85 20.29
N ALA A 187 -17.90 -20.89 21.18
CA ALA A 187 -18.66 -19.65 21.30
C ALA A 187 -18.67 -18.79 20.02
N TYR A 188 -17.74 -19.03 19.09
CA TYR A 188 -17.54 -18.24 17.87
C TYR A 188 -17.67 -19.07 16.57
N ALA A 189 -18.00 -20.36 16.67
CA ALA A 189 -18.15 -21.26 15.53
C ALA A 189 -19.34 -20.88 14.60
N GLY A 190 -20.25 -20.02 15.06
CA GLY A 190 -21.48 -19.62 14.35
C GLY A 190 -21.30 -18.72 13.12
N GLY A 191 -20.07 -18.46 12.68
CA GLY A 191 -19.78 -17.75 11.42
C GLY A 191 -18.54 -16.88 11.51
N LEU A 192 -17.41 -17.38 11.00
CA LEU A 192 -16.21 -16.58 10.83
C LEU A 192 -16.43 -15.57 9.70
N ALA A 193 -16.41 -14.29 10.03
CA ALA A 193 -16.45 -13.23 9.03
C ALA A 193 -15.05 -12.97 8.43
N ASP A 194 -15.01 -12.44 7.22
CA ASP A 194 -13.76 -12.00 6.60
C ASP A 194 -13.16 -10.81 7.34
N LEU A 195 -11.83 -10.82 7.43
CA LEU A 195 -11.03 -9.80 8.07
C LEU A 195 -10.79 -8.65 7.10
N SER A 196 -11.33 -7.47 7.40
CA SER A 196 -11.14 -6.29 6.55
C SER A 196 -9.76 -5.66 6.75
N GLU A 197 -9.17 -5.12 5.68
CA GLU A 197 -7.95 -4.29 5.74
C GLU A 197 -8.13 -3.07 6.67
N GLN A 198 -9.37 -2.66 6.97
CA GLN A 198 -9.67 -1.57 7.89
C GLN A 198 -9.57 -1.98 9.37
N GLU A 199 -9.54 -3.28 9.67
CA GLU A 199 -9.49 -3.82 11.04
C GLU A 199 -8.06 -4.23 11.44
N VAL A 200 -7.20 -4.50 10.47
CA VAL A 200 -5.83 -5.00 10.69
C VAL A 200 -4.80 -3.99 10.20
N ASP A 201 -3.91 -3.61 11.10
CA ASP A 201 -2.78 -2.74 10.73
C ASP A 201 -1.49 -3.55 10.53
N VAL A 202 -1.20 -4.53 11.39
CA VAL A 202 -0.07 -5.47 11.21
C VAL A 202 -0.51 -6.84 11.75
N PRO A 203 -0.75 -7.86 10.90
CA PRO A 203 -1.02 -9.21 11.36
C PRO A 203 0.28 -9.92 11.77
N ALA A 204 0.24 -10.62 12.90
CA ALA A 204 1.28 -11.55 13.33
C ALA A 204 0.95 -12.96 12.85
N ASN A 205 1.75 -13.49 11.94
CA ASN A 205 1.57 -14.85 11.45
C ASN A 205 2.38 -15.82 12.30
N VAL A 206 1.73 -16.84 12.85
CA VAL A 206 2.35 -17.87 13.69
C VAL A 206 2.03 -19.27 13.13
N SER A 207 2.68 -20.30 13.67
CA SER A 207 2.31 -21.68 13.31
C SER A 207 0.93 -22.03 13.88
N ALA A 208 0.22 -22.99 13.27
CA ALA A 208 -1.07 -23.46 13.78
C ALA A 208 -0.97 -23.99 15.23
N GLY A 209 0.15 -24.63 15.59
CA GLY A 209 0.40 -25.10 16.96
C GLY A 209 0.61 -23.97 17.96
N ASP A 210 1.32 -22.90 17.57
CA ASP A 210 1.48 -21.70 18.40
C ASP A 210 0.17 -20.96 18.60
N TRP A 211 -0.64 -20.90 17.54
CA TRP A 211 -1.96 -20.30 17.59
C TRP A 211 -2.87 -21.03 18.59
N ARG A 212 -2.97 -22.37 18.51
CA ARG A 212 -3.79 -23.15 19.46
C ARG A 212 -3.33 -22.95 20.90
N ARG A 213 -2.01 -23.03 21.13
CA ARG A 213 -1.40 -22.76 22.45
C ARG A 213 -1.76 -21.38 22.98
N LEU A 214 -1.76 -20.34 22.13
CA LEU A 214 -2.17 -19.00 22.54
C LEU A 214 -3.63 -18.97 23.00
N ILE A 215 -4.54 -19.54 22.20
CA ILE A 215 -5.97 -19.53 22.47
C ILE A 215 -6.32 -20.32 23.75
N GLU A 216 -5.73 -21.50 23.93
CA GLU A 216 -5.85 -22.29 25.15
C GLU A 216 -5.32 -21.51 26.37
N THR A 217 -4.17 -20.85 26.23
CA THR A 217 -3.56 -20.04 27.30
C THR A 217 -4.42 -18.82 27.67
N LEU A 218 -5.19 -18.28 26.73
CA LEU A 218 -6.16 -17.21 26.97
C LEU A 218 -7.43 -17.70 27.70
N GLY A 219 -7.55 -19.00 27.94
CA GLY A 219 -8.63 -19.65 28.66
C GLY A 219 -9.84 -20.02 27.79
N GLU A 220 -9.66 -20.06 26.47
CA GLU A 220 -10.72 -20.45 25.53
C GLU A 220 -10.66 -21.96 25.26
N VAL A 221 -11.81 -22.62 25.20
CA VAL A 221 -11.92 -24.06 24.93
C VAL A 221 -12.10 -24.30 23.44
N ILE A 222 -11.12 -24.97 22.83
CA ILE A 222 -11.13 -25.46 21.45
C ILE A 222 -11.78 -26.86 21.43
N GLN A 223 -12.42 -27.24 20.31
CA GLN A 223 -13.07 -28.56 20.14
C GLN A 223 -12.11 -29.71 19.86
#